data_AF-A0A3D5JVX5-F1
#
_entry.id   AF-A0A3D5JVX5-F1
#
_cell.length_a   1.000
_cell.length_b   1.000
_cell.length_c   1.000
_cell.angle_alpha   90.00
_cell.angle_beta   90.00
_cell.angle_gamma   90.00
#
_symmetry.space_group_name_H-M   'P 1'
#
loop_
_entity.id
_entity.type
_entity.pdbx_description
1 polymer ?
#
loop_
_entity_poly.entity_id
_entity_poly.type
_entity_poly.pdbx_seq_one_letter_code
_entity_poly.pdbx_strand_id
1 'polypeptide(L)'
;MSFQKENEDKPKLAKNETIKEASNLLRGTIAEGLLDQSTGALASDDTQLTKFHGIYQQDDRDIRRDRRKAKLEPAYSFMTRVRLPGGVCTPQQWLDMDAFCNDYANGTLKLTTRQAFQLHGIIKKNLKLTIRKINDSLMDTVAACGDVNRNVLCNPNPYQSILHAEA
;
A
#
# COMPACT_ATOMS: atom_id res chain seq x y z
N MET A 1 36.03 -31.90 -24.85
CA MET A 1 34.69 -31.41 -24.45
C MET A 1 34.88 -30.18 -23.59
N SER A 2 34.75 -29.00 -24.19
CA SER A 2 34.79 -27.72 -23.49
C SER A 2 33.47 -27.53 -22.74
N PHE A 3 33.52 -27.49 -21.42
CA PHE A 3 32.41 -26.98 -20.61
C PHE A 3 32.21 -25.50 -20.99
N GLN A 4 31.13 -25.21 -21.71
CA GLN A 4 30.71 -23.83 -21.94
C GLN A 4 30.40 -23.20 -20.57
N LYS A 5 31.00 -22.03 -20.31
CA LYS A 5 30.65 -21.18 -19.17
C LYS A 5 29.19 -20.75 -19.34
N GLU A 6 28.30 -21.27 -18.52
CA GLU A 6 26.86 -20.94 -18.49
C GLU A 6 26.55 -19.54 -17.91
N ASN A 7 27.48 -18.58 -17.99
CA ASN A 7 27.40 -17.34 -17.19
C ASN A 7 27.75 -16.06 -17.95
N GLU A 8 27.42 -15.98 -19.24
CA GLU A 8 27.45 -14.72 -20.00
C GLU A 8 26.05 -14.47 -20.58
N ASP A 9 25.49 -13.27 -20.33
CA ASP A 9 24.17 -12.75 -20.73
C ASP A 9 22.94 -12.97 -19.82
N LYS A 10 23.10 -12.95 -18.49
CA LYS A 10 21.95 -12.59 -17.63
C LYS A 10 21.75 -11.07 -17.61
N PRO A 11 20.58 -10.53 -18.00
CA PRO A 11 20.35 -9.09 -17.99
C PRO A 11 20.47 -8.54 -16.57
N LYS A 12 21.06 -7.35 -16.45
CA LYS A 12 21.19 -6.67 -15.16
C LYS A 12 19.80 -6.42 -14.55
N LEU A 13 19.54 -7.05 -13.41
CA LEU A 13 18.26 -6.91 -12.72
C LEU A 13 18.07 -5.50 -12.18
N ALA A 14 16.83 -5.02 -12.20
CA ALA A 14 16.46 -3.79 -11.52
C ALA A 14 16.52 -4.00 -10.00
N LYS A 15 16.80 -2.93 -9.23
CA LYS A 15 16.99 -3.02 -7.76
C LYS A 15 15.81 -3.69 -7.05
N ASN A 16 14.58 -3.42 -7.49
CA ASN A 16 13.36 -4.00 -6.93
C ASN A 16 13.30 -5.53 -7.08
N GLU A 17 13.91 -6.10 -8.13
CA GLU A 17 13.96 -7.56 -8.30
C GLU A 17 14.79 -8.23 -7.20
N THR A 18 15.97 -7.69 -6.89
CA THR A 18 16.82 -8.20 -5.79
C THR A 18 16.13 -8.04 -4.43
N ILE A 19 15.41 -6.93 -4.21
CA ILE A 19 14.62 -6.74 -2.98
C ILE A 19 13.54 -7.83 -2.87
N LYS A 20 12.82 -8.13 -3.96
CA LYS A 20 11.79 -9.18 -3.97
C LYS A 20 12.39 -10.55 -3.70
N GLU A 21 13.50 -10.89 -4.33
CA GLU A 21 14.22 -12.16 -4.15
C GLU A 21 14.64 -12.36 -2.68
N ALA A 22 15.21 -11.33 -2.05
CA ALA A 22 15.68 -11.38 -0.66
C ALA A 22 14.55 -11.29 0.39
N SER A 23 13.31 -11.00 0.00
CA SER A 23 12.25 -10.60 0.93
C SER A 23 11.55 -11.74 1.69
N ASN A 24 11.87 -13.00 1.43
CA ASN A 24 11.11 -14.15 1.95
C ASN A 24 9.59 -14.01 1.71
N LEU A 25 9.22 -13.93 0.43
CA LEU A 25 7.83 -13.76 -0.03
C LEU A 25 7.20 -12.47 0.52
N LEU A 26 7.84 -11.34 0.24
CA LEU A 26 7.37 -9.98 0.54
C LEU A 26 7.33 -9.61 2.04
N ARG A 27 7.85 -10.46 2.92
CA ARG A 27 7.93 -10.18 4.37
C ARG A 27 8.95 -9.08 4.68
N GLY A 28 10.13 -9.17 4.08
CA GLY A 28 11.26 -8.27 4.33
C GLY A 28 11.57 -8.14 5.82
N THR A 29 11.81 -6.91 6.25
CA THR A 29 11.96 -6.53 7.66
C THR A 29 10.82 -5.65 8.14
N ILE A 30 9.65 -5.73 7.49
CA ILE A 30 8.51 -4.83 7.73
C ILE A 30 8.05 -4.93 9.19
N ALA A 31 8.02 -6.13 9.76
CA ALA A 31 7.54 -6.34 11.12
C ALA A 31 8.45 -5.65 12.15
N GLU A 32 9.76 -5.80 12.00
CA GLU A 32 10.79 -5.15 12.80
C GLU A 32 10.74 -3.63 12.59
N GLY A 33 10.65 -3.20 11.34
CA GLY A 33 10.57 -1.79 10.96
C GLY A 33 9.36 -1.09 11.57
N LEU A 34 8.21 -1.76 11.69
CA LEU A 34 7.02 -1.22 12.35
C LEU A 34 7.18 -1.06 13.87
N LEU A 35 8.06 -1.83 14.51
CA LEU A 35 8.36 -1.74 15.94
C LEU A 35 9.37 -0.63 16.26
N ASP A 36 10.21 -0.24 15.30
CA ASP A 36 11.17 0.85 15.45
C ASP A 36 10.46 2.21 15.61
N GLN A 37 10.63 2.83 16.78
CA GLN A 37 10.06 4.13 17.12
C GLN A 37 11.05 5.29 16.95
N SER A 38 12.29 5.03 16.50
CA SER A 38 13.32 6.06 16.33
C SER A 38 13.05 6.99 15.13
N THR A 39 12.21 6.56 14.18
CA THR A 39 11.78 7.34 13.01
C THR A 39 10.35 7.03 12.61
N GLY A 40 9.69 8.01 11.98
CA GLY A 40 8.39 7.82 11.33
C GLY A 40 8.43 7.01 10.02
N ALA A 41 9.61 6.67 9.49
CA ALA A 41 9.80 5.92 8.25
C ALA A 41 9.92 4.40 8.46
N LEU A 42 9.76 3.65 7.38
CA LEU A 42 10.21 2.27 7.21
C LEU A 42 11.56 2.26 6.49
N ALA A 43 12.27 1.13 6.59
CA ALA A 43 13.50 0.90 5.84
C ALA A 43 13.25 1.03 4.33
N SER A 44 14.25 1.53 3.59
CA SER A 44 14.08 1.86 2.17
C SER A 44 13.62 0.68 1.33
N ASP A 45 14.16 -0.52 1.57
CA ASP A 45 13.78 -1.71 0.83
C ASP A 45 12.37 -2.19 1.23
N ASP A 46 12.01 -2.07 2.52
CA ASP A 46 10.64 -2.34 2.99
C ASP A 46 9.61 -1.40 2.35
N THR A 47 9.96 -0.14 2.03
CA THR A 47 9.03 0.75 1.29
C THR A 47 8.70 0.25 -0.12
N GLN A 48 9.51 -0.64 -0.70
CA GLN A 48 9.16 -1.33 -1.94
C GLN A 48 8.20 -2.50 -1.67
N LEU A 49 8.43 -3.24 -0.59
CA LEU A 49 7.64 -4.41 -0.20
C LEU A 49 6.25 -4.04 0.34
N THR A 50 6.13 -2.94 1.07
CA THR A 50 4.86 -2.46 1.62
C THR A 50 3.86 -2.11 0.51
N LYS A 51 4.32 -1.80 -0.70
CA LYS A 51 3.45 -1.57 -1.86
C LYS A 51 2.62 -2.81 -2.18
N PHE A 52 3.16 -4.02 -2.01
CA PHE A 52 2.40 -5.26 -2.21
C PHE A 52 1.30 -5.46 -1.17
N HIS A 53 1.42 -4.76 -0.03
CA HIS A 53 0.42 -4.70 1.04
C HIS A 53 -0.51 -3.48 0.89
N GLY A 54 -0.45 -2.77 -0.24
CA GLY A 54 -1.28 -1.61 -0.54
C GLY A 54 -0.81 -0.31 0.12
N ILE A 55 0.39 -0.29 0.69
CA ILE A 55 0.89 0.81 1.53
C ILE A 55 2.01 1.56 0.81
N TYR A 56 1.86 2.88 0.72
CA TYR A 56 2.91 3.81 0.30
C TYR A 56 3.33 4.70 1.45
N GLN A 57 4.63 4.73 1.75
CA GLN A 57 5.20 5.79 2.56
C GLN A 57 5.23 7.10 1.77
N GLN A 58 4.85 8.18 2.44
CA GLN A 58 4.81 9.54 1.94
C GLN A 58 5.38 10.47 3.01
N ASP A 59 5.54 11.74 2.65
CA ASP A 59 5.83 12.81 3.58
C ASP A 59 5.20 14.11 3.10
N ASP A 60 4.86 14.98 4.04
CA ASP A 60 4.25 16.27 3.72
C ASP A 60 5.26 17.21 3.03
N ARG A 61 5.03 17.42 1.72
CA ARG A 61 5.88 18.23 0.86
C ARG A 61 5.76 19.72 1.13
N ASP A 62 4.64 20.18 1.69
CA ASP A 62 4.39 21.59 1.93
C ASP A 62 5.29 22.11 3.06
N ILE A 63 5.51 21.28 4.09
CA ILE A 63 6.36 21.62 5.24
C ILE A 63 7.77 21.04 5.17
N ARG A 64 8.06 20.15 4.20
CA ARG A 64 9.36 19.45 4.07
C ARG A 64 10.57 20.39 4.13
N ARG A 65 10.50 21.51 3.42
CA ARG A 65 11.61 22.48 3.35
C ARG A 65 11.92 23.07 4.73
N ASP A 66 10.89 23.43 5.47
CA ASP A 66 11.04 24.14 6.74
C ASP A 66 11.47 23.17 7.85
N ARG A 67 10.96 21.92 7.82
CA ARG A 67 11.47 20.83 8.67
C ARG A 67 12.94 20.54 8.42
N ARG A 68 13.37 20.48 7.15
CA ARG A 68 14.78 20.27 6.79
C ARG A 68 15.68 21.39 7.33
N LYS A 69 15.25 22.65 7.26
CA LYS A 69 15.98 23.79 7.85
C LYS A 69 16.10 23.65 9.37
N ALA A 70 15.04 23.16 10.02
CA ALA A 70 15.02 22.87 11.45
C ALA A 70 15.73 21.56 11.85
N LYS A 71 16.36 20.85 10.89
CA LYS A 71 17.00 19.54 11.09
C LYS A 71 16.05 18.47 11.65
N LEU A 72 14.76 18.58 11.39
CA LEU A 72 13.76 17.58 11.72
C LEU A 72 13.63 16.57 10.58
N GLU A 73 13.31 15.32 10.92
CA GLU A 73 12.95 14.32 9.90
C GLU A 73 11.72 14.76 9.09
N PRO A 74 11.52 14.27 7.85
CA PRO A 74 10.28 14.50 7.11
C PRO A 74 9.04 14.13 7.94
N ALA A 75 7.94 14.85 7.74
CA ALA A 75 6.67 14.50 8.38
C ALA A 75 6.07 13.29 7.65
N TYR A 76 6.58 12.10 7.99
CA TYR A 76 6.18 10.85 7.35
C TYR A 76 4.73 10.50 7.65
N SER A 77 4.06 10.01 6.63
CA SER A 77 2.74 9.39 6.73
C SER A 77 2.62 8.28 5.68
N PHE A 78 1.53 7.54 5.72
CA PHE A 78 1.28 6.42 4.85
C PHE A 78 -0.07 6.59 4.16
N MET A 79 -0.07 6.30 2.86
CA MET A 79 -1.29 6.07 2.11
C MET A 79 -1.55 4.57 2.05
N THR A 80 -2.76 4.16 2.38
CA THR A 80 -3.23 2.79 2.21
C THR A 80 -4.32 2.75 1.15
N ARG A 81 -4.19 1.83 0.19
CA ARG A 81 -5.22 1.56 -0.81
C ARG A 81 -5.97 0.28 -0.47
N VAL A 82 -7.29 0.38 -0.41
CA VAL A 82 -8.20 -0.76 -0.23
C VAL A 82 -8.66 -1.22 -1.60
N ARG A 83 -8.52 -2.51 -1.88
CA ARG A 83 -9.00 -3.15 -3.10
C ARG A 83 -10.51 -3.37 -3.00
N LEU A 84 -11.21 -3.13 -4.10
CA LEU A 84 -12.66 -3.22 -4.16
C LEU A 84 -13.05 -3.72 -5.56
N PRO A 85 -13.05 -5.04 -5.79
CA PRO A 85 -13.39 -5.62 -7.09
C PRO A 85 -14.73 -5.08 -7.57
N GLY A 86 -14.78 -4.62 -8.83
CA GLY A 86 -15.97 -3.99 -9.40
C GLY A 86 -16.43 -2.68 -8.74
N GLY A 87 -15.71 -2.18 -7.73
CA GLY A 87 -16.11 -1.02 -6.95
C GLY A 87 -17.29 -1.26 -6.00
N VAL A 88 -17.61 -2.52 -5.69
CA VAL A 88 -18.76 -2.88 -4.86
C VAL A 88 -18.35 -2.95 -3.39
N CYS A 89 -19.05 -2.21 -2.55
CA CYS A 89 -18.96 -2.32 -1.08
C CYS A 89 -20.37 -2.36 -0.48
N THR A 90 -20.49 -2.96 0.70
CA THR A 90 -21.71 -2.85 1.50
C THR A 90 -21.81 -1.47 2.16
N PRO A 91 -23.01 -1.01 2.54
CA PRO A 91 -23.17 0.23 3.31
C PRO A 91 -22.37 0.23 4.61
N GLN A 92 -22.23 -0.92 5.28
CA GLN A 92 -21.42 -1.01 6.50
C GLN A 92 -19.93 -0.81 6.20
N GLN A 93 -19.40 -1.43 5.14
CA GLN A 93 -18.01 -1.23 4.72
C GLN A 93 -17.72 0.24 4.37
N TRP A 94 -18.67 0.93 3.75
CA TRP A 94 -18.56 2.38 3.51
C TRP A 94 -18.43 3.16 4.83
N LEU A 95 -19.30 2.89 5.81
CA LEU A 95 -19.25 3.53 7.12
C LEU A 95 -17.96 3.20 7.88
N ASP A 96 -17.46 1.97 7.76
CA ASP A 96 -16.19 1.56 8.36
C ASP A 96 -15.02 2.35 7.75
N MET A 97 -14.99 2.55 6.42
CA MET A 97 -13.96 3.37 5.76
C MET A 97 -14.03 4.83 6.19
N ASP A 98 -15.22 5.40 6.31
CA ASP A 98 -15.40 6.77 6.80
C ASP A 98 -14.87 6.93 8.23
N ALA A 99 -15.23 6.00 9.13
CA ALA A 99 -14.72 5.98 10.50
C ALA A 99 -13.18 5.87 10.53
N PHE A 100 -12.59 4.99 9.72
CA PHE A 100 -11.13 4.82 9.72
C PHE A 100 -10.39 6.03 9.14
N CYS A 101 -10.99 6.74 8.18
CA CYS A 101 -10.47 8.01 7.69
C CYS A 101 -10.37 9.05 8.81
N ASN A 102 -11.40 9.14 9.66
CA ASN A 102 -11.46 10.08 10.78
C ASN A 102 -10.54 9.68 11.94
N ASP A 103 -10.52 8.39 12.30
CA ASP A 103 -9.82 7.91 13.49
C ASP A 103 -8.31 7.73 13.28
N TYR A 104 -7.88 7.33 12.08
CA TYR A 104 -6.51 6.91 11.83
C TYR A 104 -5.81 7.62 10.67
N ALA A 105 -6.55 8.36 9.85
CA ALA A 105 -6.05 9.02 8.66
C ALA A 105 -6.29 10.54 8.76
N ASN A 106 -6.36 11.24 7.62
CA ASN A 106 -6.54 12.69 7.57
C ASN A 106 -8.00 13.15 7.40
N GLY A 107 -8.99 12.32 7.71
CA GLY A 107 -10.41 12.64 7.58
C GLY A 107 -10.94 12.66 6.14
N THR A 108 -10.18 12.15 5.17
CA THR A 108 -10.62 12.09 3.77
C THR A 108 -10.60 10.67 3.20
N LEU A 109 -11.70 10.27 2.55
CA LEU A 109 -11.79 9.03 1.78
C LEU A 109 -11.67 9.36 0.29
N LYS A 110 -10.60 8.91 -0.36
CA LYS A 110 -10.37 9.20 -1.78
C LYS A 110 -10.80 8.04 -2.66
N LEU A 111 -11.82 8.28 -3.49
CA LEU A 111 -12.19 7.39 -4.59
C LEU A 111 -11.15 7.47 -5.70
N THR A 112 -10.86 6.34 -6.35
CA THR A 112 -9.86 6.26 -7.41
C THR A 112 -10.48 5.90 -8.76
N THR A 113 -9.78 6.23 -9.85
CA THR A 113 -10.16 5.85 -11.22
C THR A 113 -10.16 4.35 -11.48
N ARG A 114 -9.71 3.54 -10.50
CA ARG A 114 -9.71 2.08 -10.55
C ARG A 114 -10.65 1.48 -9.50
N GLN A 115 -11.75 2.16 -9.18
CA GLN A 115 -12.82 1.64 -8.32
C GLN A 115 -12.29 1.12 -6.96
N ALA A 116 -11.41 1.88 -6.33
CA ALA A 116 -10.77 1.52 -5.07
C ALA A 116 -10.75 2.74 -4.14
N PHE A 117 -10.57 2.50 -2.83
CA PHE A 117 -10.44 3.56 -1.83
C PHE A 117 -8.97 3.85 -1.50
N GLN A 118 -8.67 5.10 -1.14
CA GLN A 118 -7.40 5.48 -0.54
C GLN A 118 -7.63 6.28 0.73
N LEU A 119 -6.91 5.89 1.78
CA LEU A 119 -6.78 6.60 3.05
C LEU A 119 -5.38 7.23 3.08
N HIS A 120 -5.29 8.53 3.36
CA HIS A 120 -4.02 9.28 3.40
C HIS A 120 -3.74 9.80 4.80
N GLY A 121 -2.46 10.01 5.14
CA GLY A 121 -2.08 10.61 6.41
C GLY A 121 -1.99 9.64 7.59
N ILE A 122 -2.03 8.33 7.36
CA ILE A 122 -1.89 7.34 8.43
C ILE A 122 -0.47 7.43 8.99
N ILE A 123 -0.30 7.61 10.31
CA ILE A 123 1.04 7.62 10.93
C ILE A 123 1.55 6.20 11.18
N LYS A 124 2.88 6.00 11.20
CA LYS A 124 3.53 4.69 11.36
C LYS A 124 2.97 3.86 12.52
N LYS A 125 2.77 4.50 13.68
CA LYS A 125 2.25 3.88 14.90
C LYS A 125 0.85 3.28 14.73
N ASN A 126 0.02 3.89 13.87
CA ASN A 126 -1.34 3.44 13.62
C ASN A 126 -1.44 2.48 12.43
N LEU A 127 -0.44 2.44 11.54
CA LEU A 127 -0.51 1.70 10.28
C LEU A 127 -0.95 0.24 10.44
N LYS A 128 -0.32 -0.54 11.33
CA LYS A 128 -0.69 -1.94 11.56
C LYS A 128 -2.13 -2.09 12.08
N LEU A 129 -2.57 -1.19 12.97
CA LEU A 129 -3.94 -1.18 13.48
C LEU A 129 -4.94 -0.85 12.37
N THR A 130 -4.66 0.16 11.55
CA THR A 130 -5.54 0.56 10.44
C THR A 130 -5.71 -0.57 9.43
N ILE A 131 -4.63 -1.25 9.04
CA ILE A 131 -4.70 -2.41 8.14
C ILE A 131 -5.52 -3.55 8.77
N ARG A 132 -5.32 -3.81 10.07
CA ARG A 132 -6.12 -4.81 10.79
C ARG A 132 -7.61 -4.45 10.79
N LYS A 133 -7.96 -3.19 11.04
CA LYS A 133 -9.34 -2.71 11.03
C LYS A 133 -10.00 -2.85 9.65
N ILE A 134 -9.28 -2.53 8.58
CA ILE A 134 -9.73 -2.77 7.19
C ILE A 134 -10.00 -4.27 6.98
N ASN A 135 -9.09 -5.14 7.40
CA ASN A 135 -9.28 -6.59 7.31
C ASN A 135 -10.48 -7.09 8.13
N ASP A 136 -10.65 -6.58 9.35
CA ASP A 136 -11.77 -6.93 10.24
C ASP A 136 -13.13 -6.47 9.65
N SER A 137 -13.14 -5.45 8.78
CA SER A 137 -14.32 -5.02 7.99
C SER A 137 -14.56 -5.83 6.69
N LEU A 138 -13.87 -6.97 6.54
CA LEU A 138 -13.94 -7.84 5.36
C LEU A 138 -13.51 -7.14 4.05
N MET A 139 -12.54 -6.23 4.15
CA MET A 139 -11.88 -5.59 3.00
C MET A 139 -10.37 -5.84 3.04
N ASP A 140 -9.70 -5.81 1.89
CA ASP A 140 -8.27 -6.09 1.80
C ASP A 140 -7.46 -4.97 1.12
N THR A 141 -6.17 -4.90 1.44
CA THR A 141 -5.21 -3.98 0.82
C THR A 141 -4.14 -4.73 0.01
N VAL A 142 -4.18 -6.07 0.03
CA VAL A 142 -3.21 -6.93 -0.62
C VAL A 142 -3.31 -6.76 -2.13
N ALA A 143 -2.16 -6.62 -2.79
CA ALA A 143 -2.08 -6.41 -4.23
C ALA A 143 -2.84 -5.18 -4.75
N ALA A 144 -3.26 -4.26 -3.88
CA ALA A 144 -3.80 -2.97 -4.30
C ALA A 144 -2.73 -2.12 -5.03
N CYS A 145 -1.47 -2.36 -4.67
CA CYS A 145 -0.27 -1.74 -5.23
C CYS A 145 0.83 -2.81 -5.49
N GLY A 146 2.07 -2.41 -5.82
CA GLY A 146 3.18 -3.35 -6.11
C GLY A 146 3.18 -3.97 -7.51
N ASP A 147 4.16 -4.83 -7.79
CA ASP A 147 4.34 -5.50 -9.10
C ASP A 147 3.46 -6.76 -9.19
N VAL A 148 2.14 -6.56 -9.22
CA VAL A 148 1.13 -7.62 -9.14
C VAL A 148 -0.17 -7.15 -9.80
N ASN A 149 -1.08 -8.07 -10.12
CA ASN A 149 -2.42 -7.70 -10.59
C ASN A 149 -3.13 -6.81 -9.56
N ARG A 150 -3.80 -5.77 -10.06
CA ARG A 150 -4.42 -4.72 -9.23
C ARG A 150 -5.93 -4.91 -9.17
N ASN A 151 -6.63 -3.88 -8.68
CA ASN A 151 -8.09 -3.90 -8.65
C ASN A 151 -8.69 -4.21 -10.02
N VAL A 152 -9.57 -5.22 -10.04
CA VAL A 152 -10.31 -5.66 -11.22
C VAL A 152 -11.53 -4.77 -11.36
N LEU A 153 -11.70 -4.21 -12.55
CA LEU A 153 -12.75 -3.24 -12.83
C LEU A 153 -13.96 -3.92 -13.46
N CYS A 154 -15.14 -3.38 -13.20
CA CYS A 154 -16.36 -3.71 -13.92
C CYS A 154 -17.16 -2.43 -14.21
N ASN A 155 -18.20 -2.52 -15.04
CA ASN A 155 -19.11 -1.40 -15.23
C ASN A 155 -19.80 -1.09 -13.88
N PRO A 156 -19.71 0.14 -13.33
CA PRO A 156 -20.30 0.49 -12.05
C PRO A 156 -21.82 0.61 -12.08
N ASN A 157 -22.44 0.55 -13.27
CA ASN A 157 -23.89 0.53 -13.41
C ASN A 157 -24.41 -0.91 -13.27
N PRO A 158 -25.06 -1.28 -12.16
CA PRO A 158 -25.52 -2.65 -11.91
C PRO A 158 -26.57 -3.12 -12.92
N TYR A 159 -27.31 -2.19 -13.55
CA TYR A 159 -28.32 -2.53 -14.55
C TYR A 159 -27.74 -2.86 -15.94
N GLN A 160 -26.45 -2.62 -16.15
CA GLN A 160 -25.77 -2.79 -17.44
C GLN A 160 -24.67 -3.84 -17.42
N SER A 161 -24.50 -4.56 -16.30
CA SER A 161 -23.49 -5.60 -16.18
C SER A 161 -23.95 -6.72 -15.27
N ILE A 162 -24.18 -7.90 -15.86
CA ILE A 162 -24.45 -9.13 -15.12
C ILE A 162 -23.29 -9.44 -14.16
N LEU A 163 -22.05 -9.18 -14.59
CA LEU A 163 -20.85 -9.39 -13.78
C LEU A 163 -20.76 -8.48 -12.55
N HIS A 164 -21.42 -7.32 -12.54
CA HIS A 164 -21.47 -6.48 -11.33
C HIS A 164 -22.27 -7.16 -10.20
N ALA A 165 -23.22 -8.05 -10.52
CA ALA A 165 -23.95 -8.83 -9.52
C ALA A 165 -23.13 -10.01 -8.94
N GLU A 166 -22.01 -10.36 -9.59
CA GLU A 166 -21.09 -11.41 -9.14
C GLU A 166 -19.93 -10.86 -8.29
N ALA A 167 -19.83 -9.53 -8.14
CA ALA A 167 -18.75 -8.82 -7.45
C ALA A 167 -18.91 -8.80 -5.93
#